data_AF-H1UY31-F1
#
_entry.id   AF-H1UY31-F1
#
_cell.length_a   1.000
_cell.length_b   1.000
_cell.length_c   1.000
_cell.angle_alpha   90.00
_cell.angle_beta   90.00
_cell.angle_gamma   90.00
#
_symmetry.space_group_name_H-M   'P 1'
#
loop_
_entity.id
_entity.type
_entity.pdbx_description
1 polymer ?
#
loop_
_entity_poly.entity_id
_entity_poly.type
_entity_poly.pdbx_seq_one_letter_code
_entity_poly.pdbx_strand_id
1 'polypeptide(L)'
;MESRSLHSKPSEETLVSLLQLDPSPIETPDTDAEKDLPPLPWDTLENKIDSPISTSSRPGLSGSGHSAVFYLTRIQKFSSYLIPVFVSLHVANTSIIPLIARSVPASETYLLLSREIYQTTLTEPLLVALPIVAHVASGIALRLVRRSQNLKRYGGNTPGMYALYRAQTGKTSRSLMSNSTNSAGRIWPSVSYISISGYVFAALLAVHVGVNRILPLQIEGDSSNIGLAFVSHGFARQPFVSWLAYTGLLTVGCGHMVWGAARWMGMAPTAMGWSGSGASVVDKKVRKRRRRSWWALHGVAAAAAGIWAAGGLGIVARGGLTEGWVGKLYDDLFSRIPLC
;
A
#
# COMPACT_ATOMS: atom_id res chain seq x y z
N MET A 1 -57.64 12.13 57.38
CA MET A 1 -57.25 11.26 56.25
C MET A 1 -57.78 11.91 54.98
N GLU A 2 -56.91 12.53 54.18
CA GLU A 2 -57.24 12.97 52.83
C GLU A 2 -55.97 12.84 51.98
N SER A 3 -55.98 11.87 51.08
CA SER A 3 -54.91 11.54 50.15
C SER A 3 -55.03 12.40 48.90
N ARG A 4 -54.10 13.34 48.70
CA ARG A 4 -54.01 14.16 47.49
C ARG A 4 -53.24 13.40 46.41
N SER A 5 -53.93 12.86 45.42
CA SER A 5 -53.32 12.23 44.24
C SER A 5 -52.69 13.29 43.33
N LEU A 6 -51.39 13.23 43.11
CA LEU A 6 -50.71 13.99 42.05
C LEU A 6 -50.81 13.19 40.74
N HIS A 7 -51.69 13.62 39.84
CA HIS A 7 -51.68 13.15 38.46
C HIS A 7 -50.67 14.02 37.69
N SER A 8 -49.50 13.46 37.34
CA SER A 8 -48.62 14.12 36.38
C SER A 8 -49.21 13.95 34.99
N LYS A 9 -49.50 15.06 34.31
CA LYS A 9 -49.74 15.10 32.87
C LYS A 9 -48.45 15.55 32.19
N PRO A 10 -47.52 14.66 31.81
CA PRO A 10 -46.53 15.01 30.81
C PRO A 10 -47.18 14.91 29.42
N SER A 11 -46.67 15.72 28.48
CA SER A 11 -46.69 15.41 27.03
C SER A 11 -47.86 15.89 26.17
N GLU A 12 -48.17 17.20 26.16
CA GLU A 12 -48.81 17.80 24.97
C GLU A 12 -48.00 18.98 24.43
N GLU A 13 -47.49 19.86 25.30
CA GLU A 13 -46.71 21.02 24.86
C GLU A 13 -45.38 20.64 24.18
N THR A 14 -44.73 19.55 24.61
CA THR A 14 -43.49 19.05 24.00
C THR A 14 -43.72 18.39 22.63
N LEU A 15 -44.90 17.79 22.42
CA LEU A 15 -45.27 17.21 21.11
C LEU A 15 -45.66 18.30 20.12
N VAL A 16 -46.37 19.34 20.56
CA VAL A 16 -46.69 20.51 19.74
C VAL A 16 -45.42 21.27 19.35
N SER A 17 -44.45 21.39 20.25
CA SER A 17 -43.15 22.01 19.95
C SER A 17 -42.27 21.22 18.96
N LEU A 18 -42.50 19.91 18.76
CA LEU A 18 -41.79 19.08 17.78
C LEU A 18 -42.49 19.00 16.43
N LEU A 19 -43.80 19.31 16.37
CA LEU A 19 -44.59 19.33 15.14
C LEU A 19 -44.52 20.69 14.41
N GLN A 20 -44.03 21.73 15.07
CA GLN A 20 -44.07 23.11 14.58
C GLN A 20 -42.69 23.67 14.19
N LEU A 21 -41.73 22.79 13.91
CA LEU A 21 -40.50 23.13 13.21
C LEU A 21 -40.65 22.73 11.73
N ASP A 22 -41.44 23.49 10.99
CA ASP A 22 -41.28 23.52 9.54
C ASP A 22 -39.95 24.25 9.27
N PRO A 23 -38.92 23.59 8.72
CA PRO A 23 -37.68 24.27 8.40
C PRO A 23 -38.00 25.29 7.30
N SER A 24 -37.81 26.58 7.62
CA SER A 24 -37.74 27.61 6.59
C SER A 24 -36.75 27.14 5.51
N PRO A 25 -37.09 27.23 4.21
CA PRO A 25 -36.16 26.89 3.14
C PRO A 25 -34.85 27.63 3.39
N ILE A 26 -33.78 26.88 3.62
CA ILE A 26 -32.45 27.48 3.63
C ILE A 26 -32.27 28.05 2.22
N GLU A 27 -32.02 29.35 2.13
CA GLU A 27 -31.51 29.94 0.91
C GLU A 27 -30.25 29.15 0.56
N THR A 28 -30.34 28.39 -0.52
CA THR A 28 -29.20 27.66 -1.06
C THR A 28 -28.14 28.70 -1.37
N PRO A 29 -26.97 28.71 -0.69
CA PRO A 29 -25.87 29.51 -1.18
C PRO A 29 -25.57 29.01 -2.60
N ASP A 30 -25.31 29.95 -3.51
CA ASP A 30 -24.96 29.66 -4.89
C ASP A 30 -23.98 28.49 -4.94
N THR A 31 -24.23 27.56 -5.86
CA THR A 31 -23.51 26.30 -6.07
C THR A 31 -22.02 26.45 -6.41
N ASP A 32 -21.45 27.62 -6.23
CA ASP A 32 -20.05 27.96 -6.48
C ASP A 32 -19.22 28.10 -5.19
N ALA A 33 -19.82 27.85 -4.01
CA ALA A 33 -19.14 27.90 -2.71
C ALA A 33 -19.05 26.54 -1.99
N GLU A 34 -19.13 25.42 -2.71
CA GLU A 34 -18.58 24.16 -2.19
C GLU A 34 -17.07 24.36 -2.03
N LYS A 35 -16.66 24.62 -0.79
CA LYS A 35 -15.27 24.64 -0.38
C LYS A 35 -14.76 23.20 -0.43
N ASP A 36 -14.47 22.77 -1.66
CA ASP A 36 -13.66 21.63 -1.98
C ASP A 36 -12.44 21.66 -1.07
N LEU A 37 -12.06 20.48 -0.58
CA LEU A 37 -10.80 20.31 0.13
C LEU A 37 -9.71 21.04 -0.64
N PRO A 38 -8.89 21.90 0.00
CA PRO A 38 -7.79 22.51 -0.71
C PRO A 38 -6.94 21.40 -1.32
N PRO A 39 -6.53 21.55 -2.60
CA PRO A 39 -5.66 20.58 -3.25
C PRO A 39 -4.39 20.40 -2.42
N LEU A 40 -3.75 19.26 -2.61
CA LEU A 40 -2.59 18.84 -1.82
C LEU A 40 -1.51 19.95 -1.84
N PRO A 41 -0.68 20.12 -0.79
CA PRO A 41 0.22 21.28 -0.65
C PRO A 41 1.24 21.48 -1.78
N TRP A 42 1.38 20.52 -2.70
CA TRP A 42 2.24 20.63 -3.87
C TRP A 42 1.58 21.37 -5.05
N ASP A 43 0.26 21.48 -5.09
CA ASP A 43 -0.45 22.30 -6.11
C ASP A 43 -0.44 23.80 -5.76
N THR A 44 -0.22 24.14 -4.48
CA THR A 44 -0.28 25.53 -3.98
C THR A 44 1.08 26.23 -3.83
N LEU A 45 2.20 25.50 -3.92
CA LEU A 45 3.52 26.08 -3.65
C LEU A 45 4.10 26.89 -4.82
N GLU A 46 3.55 26.78 -6.03
CA GLU A 46 4.04 27.54 -7.18
C GLU A 46 3.31 28.88 -7.39
N ASN A 47 2.19 29.16 -6.71
CA ASN A 47 1.31 30.29 -7.05
C ASN A 47 0.82 31.17 -5.89
N LYS A 48 1.45 31.17 -4.71
CA LYS A 48 0.97 32.04 -3.61
C LYS A 48 2.09 32.64 -2.77
N ILE A 49 2.76 33.64 -3.35
CA ILE A 49 3.34 34.73 -2.58
C ILE A 49 2.15 35.63 -2.18
N ASP A 50 2.09 36.02 -0.91
CA ASP A 50 1.12 36.93 -0.29
C ASP A 50 -0.30 36.41 0.02
N SER A 51 -0.49 35.94 1.26
CA SER A 51 -1.50 36.43 2.22
C SER A 51 -1.67 35.46 3.41
N PRO A 52 -1.77 35.95 4.66
CA PRO A 52 -1.89 35.11 5.85
C PRO A 52 -3.36 34.73 6.09
N ILE A 53 -3.69 33.44 6.11
CA ILE A 53 -5.00 32.96 6.57
C ILE A 53 -4.80 32.06 7.79
N SER A 54 -5.16 32.64 8.93
CA SER A 54 -5.32 32.02 10.23
C SER A 54 -6.40 30.92 10.16
N THR A 55 -6.03 29.66 10.40
CA THR A 55 -6.98 28.60 10.72
C THR A 55 -6.51 27.81 11.94
N SER A 56 -7.41 27.68 12.89
CA SER A 56 -7.25 27.12 14.23
C SER A 56 -6.60 25.73 14.23
N SER A 57 -5.38 25.68 14.78
CA SER A 57 -4.58 24.47 14.88
C SER A 57 -4.43 24.04 16.34
N ARG A 58 -5.10 22.92 16.67
CA ARG A 58 -4.69 21.88 17.66
C ARG A 58 -4.69 22.23 19.16
N PRO A 59 -5.08 21.26 20.02
CA PRO A 59 -4.45 21.05 21.31
C PRO A 59 -3.33 19.98 21.21
N GLY A 60 -2.10 20.36 21.58
CA GLY A 60 -0.92 19.55 21.96
C GLY A 60 -0.35 18.60 20.88
N LEU A 61 0.82 18.81 20.27
CA LEU A 61 2.12 19.27 20.77
C LEU A 61 2.72 20.35 19.84
N SER A 62 3.09 21.48 20.45
CA SER A 62 3.77 22.65 19.89
C SER A 62 5.25 22.32 19.57
N GLY A 63 5.95 22.85 18.56
CA GLY A 63 5.75 24.10 17.81
C GLY A 63 6.46 24.12 16.45
N SER A 64 6.19 23.13 15.60
CA SER A 64 6.44 23.21 14.16
C SER A 64 5.12 22.93 13.43
N GLY A 65 4.78 23.69 12.38
CA GLY A 65 3.51 23.58 11.64
C GLY A 65 3.26 22.20 10.98
N HIS A 66 4.13 21.23 11.19
CA HIS A 66 4.12 19.92 10.56
C HIS A 66 3.29 18.89 11.36
N SER A 67 2.29 18.30 10.70
CA SER A 67 1.49 17.21 11.29
C SER A 67 2.22 15.86 11.25
N ALA A 68 1.80 14.88 12.05
CA ALA A 68 2.29 13.50 11.91
C ALA A 68 2.15 12.96 10.46
N VAL A 69 1.08 13.35 9.75
CA VAL A 69 0.89 13.00 8.34
C VAL A 69 1.98 13.59 7.44
N PHE A 70 2.48 14.80 7.76
CA PHE A 70 3.57 15.43 7.00
C PHE A 70 4.86 14.62 7.10
N TYR A 71 5.30 14.28 8.32
CA TYR A 71 6.53 13.50 8.51
C TYR A 71 6.41 12.09 7.94
N LEU A 72 5.30 11.39 8.21
CA LEU A 72 5.12 10.03 7.71
C LEU A 72 5.06 9.99 6.17
N THR A 73 4.41 10.96 5.53
CA THR A 73 4.38 11.04 4.06
C THR A 73 5.78 11.27 3.50
N ARG A 74 6.59 12.12 4.14
CA ARG A 74 7.99 12.34 3.74
C ARG A 74 8.84 11.10 3.93
N ILE A 75 8.73 10.41 5.07
CA ILE A 75 9.47 9.15 5.31
C ILE A 75 9.10 8.12 4.25
N GLN A 76 7.81 7.93 3.95
CA GLN A 76 7.37 7.00 2.91
C GLN A 76 7.92 7.36 1.53
N LYS A 77 7.95 8.66 1.23
CA LYS A 77 8.46 9.23 -0.03
C LYS A 77 9.98 9.04 -0.13
N PHE A 78 10.74 9.59 0.80
CA PHE A 78 12.21 9.58 0.72
C PHE A 78 12.84 8.19 0.86
N SER A 79 12.25 7.29 1.65
CA SER A 79 12.71 5.90 1.72
C SER A 79 12.65 5.19 0.36
N SER A 80 11.70 5.56 -0.49
CA SER A 80 11.53 4.94 -1.80
C SER A 80 12.62 5.28 -2.82
N TYR A 81 13.52 6.24 -2.55
CA TYR A 81 14.64 6.54 -3.45
C TYR A 81 15.75 5.49 -3.43
N LEU A 82 15.99 4.83 -2.30
CA LEU A 82 17.05 3.83 -2.16
C LEU A 82 16.59 2.43 -2.62
N ILE A 83 15.29 2.14 -2.53
CA ILE A 83 14.73 0.84 -2.92
C ILE A 83 15.07 0.45 -4.37
N PRO A 84 14.95 1.34 -5.39
CA PRO A 84 15.35 1.03 -6.76
C PRO A 84 16.82 0.66 -6.94
N VAL A 85 17.72 1.19 -6.11
CA VAL A 85 19.15 0.86 -6.17
C VAL A 85 19.34 -0.60 -5.79
N PHE A 86 18.77 -1.01 -4.66
CA PHE A 86 18.76 -2.42 -4.24
C PHE A 86 18.07 -3.33 -5.27
N VAL A 87 16.89 -2.94 -5.75
CA VAL A 87 16.14 -3.74 -6.74
C VAL A 87 16.94 -3.92 -8.02
N SER A 88 17.67 -2.91 -8.48
CA SER A 88 18.49 -3.01 -9.69
C SER A 88 19.64 -4.01 -9.51
N LEU A 89 20.36 -3.95 -8.39
CA LEU A 89 21.39 -4.94 -8.05
C LEU A 89 20.79 -6.34 -7.94
N HIS A 90 19.65 -6.46 -7.28
CA HIS A 90 18.97 -7.73 -7.08
C HIS A 90 18.48 -8.34 -8.40
N VAL A 91 17.92 -7.55 -9.32
CA VAL A 91 17.51 -7.98 -10.66
C VAL A 91 18.72 -8.38 -11.51
N ALA A 92 19.81 -7.62 -11.44
CA ALA A 92 21.04 -7.96 -12.15
C ALA A 92 21.54 -9.35 -11.75
N ASN A 93 21.57 -9.60 -10.44
CA ASN A 93 22.09 -10.81 -9.82
C ASN A 93 21.17 -12.03 -9.94
N THR A 94 19.86 -11.84 -9.79
CA THR A 94 18.90 -12.95 -9.76
C THR A 94 18.19 -13.19 -11.08
N SER A 95 18.36 -12.29 -12.06
CA SER A 95 17.81 -12.47 -13.40
C SER A 95 18.84 -12.27 -14.51
N ILE A 96 19.41 -11.07 -14.66
CA ILE A 96 20.17 -10.71 -15.87
C ILE A 96 21.42 -11.59 -16.01
N ILE A 97 22.20 -11.74 -14.94
CA ILE A 97 23.41 -12.55 -14.93
C ILE A 97 23.06 -14.04 -15.18
N PRO A 98 22.11 -14.67 -14.45
CA PRO A 98 21.65 -16.02 -14.76
C PRO A 98 21.18 -16.20 -16.20
N LEU A 99 20.47 -15.21 -16.75
CA LEU A 99 19.96 -15.26 -18.12
C LEU A 99 21.09 -15.23 -19.16
N ILE A 100 22.14 -14.43 -18.92
CA ILE A 100 23.32 -14.35 -19.80
C ILE A 100 24.20 -15.59 -19.65
N ALA A 101 24.51 -15.98 -18.42
CA ALA A 101 25.38 -17.12 -18.12
C ALA A 101 24.73 -18.48 -18.39
N ARG A 102 23.39 -18.52 -18.47
CA ARG A 102 22.55 -19.71 -18.71
C ARG A 102 22.81 -20.88 -17.75
N SER A 103 23.44 -20.63 -16.61
CA SER A 103 23.72 -21.64 -15.60
C SER A 103 23.81 -21.00 -14.22
N VAL A 104 23.36 -21.76 -13.21
CA VAL A 104 23.46 -21.35 -11.80
C VAL A 104 24.92 -21.32 -11.34
N PRO A 105 25.75 -22.36 -11.55
CA PRO A 105 27.13 -22.35 -11.06
C PRO A 105 27.99 -21.21 -11.63
N ALA A 106 27.85 -20.87 -12.91
CA ALA A 106 28.63 -19.77 -13.49
C ALA A 106 28.17 -18.39 -12.98
N SER A 107 26.91 -18.28 -12.54
CA SER A 107 26.34 -17.02 -12.03
C SER A 107 26.74 -16.75 -10.58
N GLU A 108 26.98 -17.80 -9.79
CA GLU A 108 27.39 -17.69 -8.38
C GLU A 108 28.67 -16.87 -8.20
N THR A 109 29.65 -17.02 -9.08
CA THR A 109 30.91 -16.24 -9.02
C THR A 109 30.64 -14.74 -9.08
N TYR A 110 29.67 -14.30 -9.89
CA TYR A 110 29.28 -12.89 -9.98
C TYR A 110 28.44 -12.46 -8.77
N LEU A 111 27.64 -13.36 -8.17
CA LEU A 111 26.97 -13.08 -6.91
C LEU A 111 27.95 -12.79 -5.79
N LEU A 112 29.02 -13.59 -5.67
CA LEU A 112 30.04 -13.39 -4.63
C LEU A 112 30.70 -12.02 -4.73
N LEU A 113 31.02 -11.56 -5.95
CA LEU A 113 31.54 -10.22 -6.18
C LEU A 113 30.54 -9.13 -5.76
N SER A 114 29.27 -9.32 -6.11
CA SER A 114 28.23 -8.34 -5.78
C SER A 114 27.95 -8.27 -4.28
N ARG A 115 28.09 -9.40 -3.57
CA ARG A 115 27.86 -9.53 -2.13
C ARG A 115 28.80 -8.63 -1.33
N GLU A 116 30.06 -8.53 -1.75
CA GLU A 116 31.05 -7.63 -1.14
C GLU A 116 30.61 -6.16 -1.19
N ILE A 117 29.87 -5.77 -2.23
CA ILE A 117 29.51 -4.36 -2.49
C ILE A 117 28.31 -3.91 -1.64
N TYR A 118 27.31 -4.76 -1.41
CA TYR A 118 26.06 -4.33 -0.74
C TYR A 118 25.66 -5.16 0.48
N GLN A 119 26.26 -6.33 0.73
CA GLN A 119 25.92 -7.20 1.85
C GLN A 119 26.96 -7.08 2.99
N THR A 120 27.43 -5.86 3.28
CA THR A 120 28.30 -5.60 4.43
C THR A 120 27.47 -5.37 5.69
N THR A 121 28.08 -5.51 6.86
CA THR A 121 27.46 -5.30 8.17
C THR A 121 26.75 -3.93 8.30
N LEU A 122 27.20 -2.91 7.55
CA LEU A 122 26.62 -1.57 7.57
C LEU A 122 25.78 -1.25 6.33
N THR A 123 26.21 -1.67 5.13
CA THR A 123 25.52 -1.29 3.89
C THR A 123 24.17 -1.98 3.73
N GLU A 124 24.04 -3.25 4.12
CA GLU A 124 22.78 -3.97 4.02
C GLU A 124 21.66 -3.36 4.88
N PRO A 125 21.85 -3.12 6.20
CA PRO A 125 20.77 -2.54 6.99
C PRO A 125 20.42 -1.12 6.55
N LEU A 126 21.39 -0.33 6.06
CA LEU A 126 21.17 1.07 5.70
C LEU A 126 20.58 1.25 4.30
N LEU A 127 20.98 0.43 3.33
CA LEU A 127 20.50 0.52 1.94
C LEU A 127 19.25 -0.32 1.68
N VAL A 128 19.04 -1.40 2.44
CA VAL A 128 17.97 -2.38 2.18
C VAL A 128 16.94 -2.37 3.31
N ALA A 129 17.35 -2.72 4.53
CA ALA A 129 16.39 -2.93 5.62
C ALA A 129 15.70 -1.63 6.04
N LEU A 130 16.47 -0.58 6.31
CA LEU A 130 15.95 0.71 6.79
C LEU A 130 14.98 1.35 5.77
N PRO A 131 15.31 1.46 4.46
CA PRO A 131 14.37 2.02 3.48
C PRO A 131 13.09 1.20 3.35
N ILE A 132 13.18 -0.13 3.30
CA ILE A 132 11.99 -1.00 3.18
C ILE A 132 11.10 -0.88 4.42
N VAL A 133 11.68 -1.00 5.62
CA VAL A 133 10.95 -0.89 6.88
C VAL A 133 10.33 0.50 7.02
N ALA A 134 11.09 1.56 6.73
CA ALA A 134 10.59 2.92 6.76
C ALA A 134 9.42 3.13 5.78
N HIS A 135 9.51 2.59 4.56
CA HIS A 135 8.45 2.70 3.56
C HIS A 135 7.16 1.98 4.00
N VAL A 136 7.28 0.73 4.45
CA VAL A 136 6.12 -0.09 4.86
C VAL A 136 5.49 0.46 6.14
N ALA A 137 6.31 0.75 7.16
CA ALA A 137 5.83 1.24 8.45
C ALA A 137 5.15 2.60 8.33
N SER A 138 5.74 3.55 7.58
CA SER A 138 5.12 4.86 7.35
C SER A 138 3.81 4.76 6.56
N GLY A 139 3.71 3.87 5.58
CA GLY A 139 2.48 3.60 4.84
C GLY A 139 1.35 3.05 5.72
N ILE A 140 1.66 2.11 6.62
CA ILE A 140 0.70 1.57 7.60
C ILE A 140 0.28 2.67 8.58
N ALA A 141 1.26 3.38 9.16
CA ALA A 141 1.02 4.45 10.12
C ALA A 141 0.14 5.57 9.54
N LEU A 142 0.38 5.99 8.28
CA LEU A 142 -0.46 6.98 7.60
C LEU A 142 -1.92 6.55 7.54
N ARG A 143 -2.18 5.27 7.27
CA ARG A 143 -3.55 4.75 7.19
C ARG A 143 -4.23 4.75 8.57
N LEU A 144 -3.50 4.38 9.62
CA LEU A 144 -3.99 4.39 11.01
C LEU A 144 -4.24 5.82 11.51
N VAL A 145 -3.32 6.75 11.24
CA VAL A 145 -3.46 8.18 11.60
C VAL A 145 -4.66 8.79 10.88
N ARG A 146 -4.82 8.53 9.57
CA ARG A 146 -5.99 9.00 8.81
C ARG A 146 -7.30 8.42 9.32
N ARG A 147 -7.33 7.13 9.70
CA ARG A 147 -8.48 6.52 10.37
C ARG A 147 -8.78 7.20 11.70
N SER A 148 -7.77 7.43 12.55
CA SER A 148 -7.93 8.11 13.83
C SER A 148 -8.49 9.52 13.66
N GLN A 149 -8.00 10.26 12.67
CA GLN A 149 -8.52 11.59 12.33
C GLN A 149 -9.98 11.52 11.83
N ASN A 150 -10.32 10.55 10.99
CA ASN A 150 -11.70 10.34 10.53
C ASN A 150 -12.63 9.97 11.69
N LEU A 151 -12.19 9.12 12.63
CA LEU A 151 -12.95 8.78 13.83
C LEU A 151 -13.18 9.99 14.72
N LYS A 152 -12.18 10.85 14.91
CA LYS A 152 -12.33 12.08 15.70
C LYS A 152 -13.30 13.09 15.06
N ARG A 153 -13.32 13.17 13.73
CA ARG A 153 -14.20 14.09 12.98
C ARG A 153 -15.64 13.58 12.85
N TYR A 154 -15.82 12.27 12.63
CA TYR A 154 -17.11 11.69 12.25
C TYR A 154 -17.68 10.70 13.28
N GLY A 155 -16.94 10.36 14.34
CA GLY A 155 -17.33 9.38 15.36
C GLY A 155 -17.72 9.97 16.72
N GLY A 156 -17.74 11.30 16.87
CA GLY A 156 -17.83 11.96 18.18
C GLY A 156 -19.24 12.21 18.76
N ASN A 157 -20.27 12.48 17.96
CA ASN A 157 -21.54 13.02 18.52
C ASN A 157 -22.85 12.45 17.94
N THR A 158 -22.81 11.39 17.14
CA THR A 158 -24.00 10.58 16.84
C THR A 158 -23.54 9.12 16.82
N PRO A 159 -24.21 8.22 17.57
CA PRO A 159 -23.73 6.85 17.72
C PRO A 159 -23.56 6.24 16.33
N GLY A 160 -22.53 5.41 16.17
CA GLY A 160 -22.17 4.74 14.90
C GLY A 160 -23.34 4.06 14.18
N MET A 161 -24.48 3.92 14.85
CA MET A 161 -25.79 3.64 14.30
C MET A 161 -26.23 4.57 13.15
N TYR A 162 -25.99 5.89 13.14
CA TYR A 162 -26.44 6.75 12.02
C TYR A 162 -25.56 6.57 10.76
N ALA A 163 -24.25 6.38 10.95
CA ALA A 163 -23.32 6.07 9.87
C ALA A 163 -23.53 4.65 9.33
N LEU A 164 -23.81 3.67 10.20
CA LEU A 164 -24.16 2.30 9.83
C LEU A 164 -25.55 2.23 9.18
N TYR A 165 -26.55 2.93 9.75
CA TYR A 165 -27.91 3.03 9.20
C TYR A 165 -27.90 3.65 7.81
N ARG A 166 -27.12 4.72 7.57
CA ARG A 166 -26.94 5.31 6.22
C ARG A 166 -26.18 4.39 5.26
N ALA A 167 -25.19 3.64 5.75
CA ALA A 167 -24.49 2.63 4.94
C ALA A 167 -25.38 1.43 4.57
N GLN A 168 -26.39 1.13 5.41
CA GLN A 168 -27.32 0.02 5.23
C GLN A 168 -28.56 0.43 4.42
N THR A 169 -29.13 1.61 4.65
CA THR A 169 -30.23 2.20 3.85
C THR A 169 -29.78 2.67 2.47
N GLY A 170 -28.50 2.99 2.29
CA GLY A 170 -27.89 3.22 0.97
C GLY A 170 -27.88 1.97 0.06
N LYS A 171 -28.23 0.78 0.56
CA LYS A 171 -28.46 -0.43 -0.26
C LYS A 171 -29.89 -0.53 -0.78
N THR A 172 -30.86 0.15 -0.16
CA THR A 172 -32.29 0.11 -0.54
C THR A 172 -32.69 1.21 -1.54
N SER A 173 -31.95 2.30 -1.65
CA SER A 173 -32.19 3.35 -2.66
C SER A 173 -31.48 3.01 -3.98
N ARG A 174 -31.95 1.95 -4.65
CA ARG A 174 -31.49 1.55 -5.99
C ARG A 174 -32.25 2.27 -7.12
N SER A 175 -32.86 3.41 -6.83
CA SER A 175 -33.64 4.19 -7.79
C SER A 175 -33.22 5.66 -7.75
N LEU A 176 -32.67 6.09 -8.90
CA LEU A 176 -32.53 7.46 -9.40
C LEU A 176 -31.50 8.37 -8.67
N MET A 177 -30.50 8.80 -9.42
CA MET A 177 -29.44 9.79 -9.08
C MET A 177 -28.23 9.24 -8.30
N SER A 178 -27.52 8.31 -8.93
CA SER A 178 -26.16 7.90 -8.57
C SER A 178 -25.14 8.98 -8.96
N ASN A 179 -24.80 9.93 -8.06
CA ASN A 179 -23.53 10.68 -8.18
C ASN A 179 -23.14 11.49 -6.92
N SER A 180 -23.08 10.84 -5.75
CA SER A 180 -22.27 11.38 -4.65
C SER A 180 -21.46 10.26 -4.02
N THR A 181 -20.15 10.28 -4.27
CA THR A 181 -19.17 9.41 -3.65
C THR A 181 -19.00 9.80 -2.19
N ASN A 182 -20.02 9.49 -1.38
CA ASN A 182 -20.13 9.72 0.06
C ASN A 182 -18.83 9.36 0.79
N SER A 183 -17.94 10.36 0.93
CA SER A 183 -16.69 10.28 1.67
C SER A 183 -16.87 10.70 3.12
N ALA A 184 -17.99 11.36 3.44
CA ALA A 184 -18.36 11.84 4.77
C ALA A 184 -18.69 10.73 5.79
N GLY A 185 -18.93 9.49 5.35
CA GLY A 185 -19.27 8.37 6.24
C GLY A 185 -18.20 7.28 6.39
N ARG A 186 -17.05 7.40 5.68
CA ARG A 186 -16.04 6.32 5.66
C ARG A 186 -14.98 6.53 6.74
N ILE A 187 -15.16 5.81 7.85
CA ILE A 187 -14.16 5.70 8.93
C ILE A 187 -12.79 5.25 8.38
N TRP A 188 -12.79 4.33 7.42
CA TRP A 188 -11.58 3.81 6.79
C TRP A 188 -11.23 4.55 5.50
N PRO A 189 -9.95 4.95 5.30
CA PRO A 189 -9.48 5.45 4.02
C PRO A 189 -9.72 4.43 2.90
N SER A 190 -10.06 4.92 1.70
CA SER A 190 -10.23 4.07 0.51
C SER A 190 -8.96 3.29 0.20
N VAL A 191 -9.11 2.03 -0.18
CA VAL A 191 -7.98 1.16 -0.51
C VAL A 191 -7.72 1.26 -2.00
N SER A 192 -6.53 1.74 -2.37
CA SER A 192 -6.10 1.80 -3.76
C SER A 192 -5.47 0.48 -4.19
N TYR A 193 -5.43 0.22 -5.50
CA TYR A 193 -4.70 -0.93 -6.07
C TYR A 193 -3.25 -1.00 -5.54
N ILE A 194 -2.55 0.13 -5.51
CA ILE A 194 -1.17 0.24 -4.99
C ILE A 194 -1.08 -0.17 -3.51
N SER A 195 -2.10 0.17 -2.71
CA SER A 195 -2.14 -0.21 -1.29
C SER A 195 -2.39 -1.70 -1.11
N ILE A 196 -3.32 -2.29 -1.88
CA ILE A 196 -3.60 -3.74 -1.82
C ILE A 196 -2.37 -4.51 -2.26
N SER A 197 -1.79 -4.18 -3.42
CA SER A 197 -0.58 -4.84 -3.91
C SER A 197 0.60 -4.65 -2.95
N GLY A 198 0.71 -3.50 -2.28
CA GLY A 198 1.75 -3.26 -1.28
C GLY A 198 1.64 -4.17 -0.05
N TYR A 199 0.43 -4.43 0.46
CA TYR A 199 0.25 -5.35 1.58
C TYR A 199 0.57 -6.80 1.21
N VAL A 200 0.08 -7.24 0.05
CA VAL A 200 0.36 -8.58 -0.47
C VAL A 200 1.86 -8.74 -0.73
N PHE A 201 2.49 -7.75 -1.35
CA PHE A 201 3.93 -7.76 -1.60
C PHE A 201 4.74 -7.76 -0.31
N ALA A 202 4.35 -6.97 0.69
CA ALA A 202 5.05 -6.95 1.99
C ALA A 202 5.01 -8.33 2.68
N ALA A 203 3.90 -9.04 2.62
CA ALA A 203 3.79 -10.39 3.18
C ALA A 203 4.69 -11.38 2.42
N LEU A 204 4.64 -11.38 1.09
CA LEU A 204 5.48 -12.24 0.25
C LEU A 204 6.98 -11.92 0.43
N LEU A 205 7.33 -10.64 0.53
CA LEU A 205 8.69 -10.17 0.77
C LEU A 205 9.17 -10.60 2.16
N ALA A 206 8.32 -10.54 3.19
CA ALA A 206 8.67 -11.01 4.52
C ALA A 206 8.97 -12.51 4.54
N VAL A 207 8.21 -13.32 3.81
CA VAL A 207 8.51 -14.76 3.64
C VAL A 207 9.84 -14.93 2.88
N HIS A 208 10.03 -14.21 1.78
CA HIS A 208 11.27 -14.27 1.00
C HIS A 208 12.51 -13.92 1.83
N VAL A 209 12.48 -12.83 2.60
CA VAL A 209 13.56 -12.42 3.52
C VAL A 209 13.69 -13.41 4.69
N GLY A 210 12.58 -13.93 5.18
CA GLY A 210 12.55 -14.96 6.23
C GLY A 210 13.37 -16.18 5.84
N VAL A 211 13.10 -16.75 4.66
CA VAL A 211 13.77 -17.95 4.17
C VAL A 211 15.20 -17.69 3.72
N ASN A 212 15.46 -16.59 2.99
CA ASN A 212 16.76 -16.35 2.35
C ASN A 212 17.74 -15.54 3.21
N ARG A 213 17.31 -15.02 4.37
CA ARG A 213 18.17 -14.20 5.23
C ARG A 213 18.02 -14.54 6.71
N ILE A 214 16.81 -14.46 7.26
CA ILE A 214 16.62 -14.60 8.72
C ILE A 214 16.88 -16.03 9.18
N LEU A 215 16.36 -17.02 8.46
CA LEU A 215 16.50 -18.43 8.82
C LEU A 215 17.96 -18.90 8.81
N PRO A 216 18.76 -18.64 7.75
CA PRO A 216 20.21 -18.89 7.75
C PRO A 216 20.94 -18.17 8.90
N LEU A 217 20.63 -16.88 9.12
CA LEU A 217 21.24 -16.11 10.23
C LEU A 217 20.98 -16.75 11.60
N GLN A 218 19.81 -17.33 11.80
CA GLN A 218 19.45 -17.96 13.08
C GLN A 218 20.09 -19.34 13.29
N ILE A 219 20.38 -20.06 12.22
CA ILE A 219 20.86 -21.45 12.28
C ILE A 219 22.38 -21.53 12.13
N GLU A 220 22.92 -20.84 11.13
CA GLU A 220 24.35 -20.86 10.80
C GLU A 220 25.12 -19.67 11.39
N GLY A 221 24.41 -18.63 11.87
CA GLY A 221 25.03 -17.40 12.36
C GLY A 221 25.44 -16.43 11.24
N ASP A 222 25.34 -16.83 9.97
CA ASP A 222 25.56 -15.97 8.81
C ASP A 222 24.54 -16.27 7.68
N SER A 223 24.70 -15.67 6.50
CA SER A 223 24.01 -16.17 5.29
C SER A 223 24.95 -16.21 4.09
N SER A 224 26.22 -16.52 4.36
CA SER A 224 27.27 -16.55 3.33
C SER A 224 27.03 -17.72 2.36
N ASN A 225 26.45 -18.82 2.84
CA ASN A 225 26.14 -19.99 2.00
C ASN A 225 24.88 -19.82 1.14
N ILE A 226 24.16 -18.69 1.24
CA ILE A 226 22.86 -18.52 0.57
C ILE A 226 23.02 -17.87 -0.80
N GLY A 227 23.11 -18.70 -1.84
CA GLY A 227 23.24 -18.28 -3.24
C GLY A 227 22.04 -18.62 -4.13
N LEU A 228 22.24 -18.53 -5.44
CA LEU A 228 21.30 -19.05 -6.44
C LEU A 228 21.10 -20.56 -6.30
N ALA A 229 22.13 -21.30 -5.88
CA ALA A 229 22.10 -22.74 -5.64
C ALA A 229 21.16 -23.11 -4.48
N PHE A 230 21.14 -22.31 -3.42
CA PHE A 230 20.17 -22.48 -2.32
C PHE A 230 18.73 -22.32 -2.83
N VAL A 231 18.49 -21.26 -3.63
CA VAL A 231 17.18 -21.01 -4.24
C VAL A 231 16.79 -22.14 -5.20
N SER A 232 17.69 -22.57 -6.08
CA SER A 232 17.42 -23.66 -7.03
C SER A 232 17.14 -24.99 -6.34
N HIS A 233 17.88 -25.28 -5.26
CA HIS A 233 17.66 -26.46 -4.42
C HIS A 233 16.25 -26.41 -3.79
N GLY A 234 15.81 -25.25 -3.28
CA GLY A 234 14.45 -25.05 -2.77
C GLY A 234 13.35 -25.26 -3.83
N PHE A 235 13.61 -24.86 -5.08
CA PHE A 235 12.71 -25.16 -6.21
C PHE A 235 12.63 -26.65 -6.54
N ALA A 236 13.76 -27.36 -6.46
CA ALA A 236 13.81 -28.79 -6.73
C ALA A 236 13.13 -29.61 -5.61
N ARG A 237 13.28 -29.19 -4.35
CA ARG A 237 12.69 -29.88 -3.19
C ARG A 237 11.19 -29.62 -3.04
N GLN A 238 10.75 -28.37 -3.16
CA GLN A 238 9.37 -27.94 -2.95
C GLN A 238 8.84 -27.18 -4.17
N PRO A 239 8.65 -27.84 -5.32
CA PRO A 239 8.37 -27.17 -6.59
C PRO A 239 7.09 -26.34 -6.53
N PHE A 240 5.98 -26.89 -6.04
CA PHE A 240 4.71 -26.16 -6.03
C PHE A 240 4.77 -24.90 -5.16
N VAL A 241 5.30 -25.01 -3.94
CA VAL A 241 5.41 -23.89 -2.99
C VAL A 241 6.35 -22.82 -3.52
N SER A 242 7.54 -23.22 -4.00
CA SER A 242 8.54 -22.30 -4.55
C SER A 242 8.01 -21.58 -5.79
N TRP A 243 7.44 -22.30 -6.76
CA TRP A 243 6.86 -21.67 -7.96
C TRP A 243 5.74 -20.69 -7.62
N LEU A 244 4.84 -21.05 -6.71
CA LEU A 244 3.76 -20.16 -6.28
C LEU A 244 4.30 -18.91 -5.58
N ALA A 245 5.21 -19.08 -4.61
CA ALA A 245 5.77 -18.00 -3.81
C ALA A 245 6.56 -17.01 -4.66
N TYR A 246 7.49 -17.49 -5.50
CA TYR A 246 8.33 -16.63 -6.33
C TYR A 246 7.54 -16.00 -7.49
N THR A 247 6.59 -16.71 -8.11
CA THR A 247 5.72 -16.10 -9.14
C THR A 247 4.82 -15.02 -8.54
N GLY A 248 4.24 -15.29 -7.36
CA GLY A 248 3.44 -14.32 -6.63
C GLY A 248 4.27 -13.09 -6.24
N LEU A 249 5.45 -13.30 -5.64
CA LEU A 249 6.36 -12.23 -5.24
C LEU A 249 6.73 -11.35 -6.44
N LEU A 250 7.05 -11.99 -7.56
CA LEU A 250 7.48 -11.30 -8.77
C LEU A 250 6.34 -10.49 -9.40
N THR A 251 5.19 -11.10 -9.61
CA THR A 251 4.05 -10.45 -10.27
C THR A 251 3.50 -9.29 -9.43
N VAL A 252 3.26 -9.52 -8.13
CA VAL A 252 2.76 -8.49 -7.22
C VAL A 252 3.82 -7.42 -6.97
N GLY A 253 5.10 -7.81 -6.82
CA GLY A 253 6.23 -6.91 -6.62
C GLY A 253 6.44 -5.96 -7.81
N CYS A 254 6.59 -6.50 -9.02
CA CYS A 254 6.74 -5.70 -10.24
C CYS A 254 5.53 -4.79 -10.45
N GLY A 255 4.31 -5.31 -10.23
CA GLY A 255 3.09 -4.51 -10.28
C GLY A 255 3.10 -3.35 -9.28
N HIS A 256 3.48 -3.59 -8.03
CA HIS A 256 3.56 -2.56 -6.99
C HIS A 256 4.61 -1.49 -7.33
N MET A 257 5.79 -1.91 -7.78
CA MET A 257 6.88 -0.98 -8.13
C MET A 257 6.52 -0.10 -9.32
N VAL A 258 6.00 -0.68 -10.41
CA VAL A 258 5.64 0.09 -11.63
C VAL A 258 4.50 1.06 -11.35
N TRP A 259 3.44 0.60 -10.66
CA TRP A 259 2.32 1.48 -10.30
C TRP A 259 2.72 2.53 -9.25
N GLY A 260 3.62 2.19 -8.33
CA GLY A 260 4.21 3.12 -7.37
C GLY A 260 5.02 4.21 -8.06
N ALA A 261 5.91 3.85 -8.99
CA ALA A 261 6.70 4.77 -9.80
C ALA A 261 5.81 5.68 -10.67
N ALA A 262 4.78 5.12 -11.30
CA ALA A 262 3.82 5.91 -12.07
C ALA A 262 3.08 6.93 -11.18
N ARG A 263 2.70 6.55 -9.96
CA ARG A 263 2.07 7.47 -9.00
C ARG A 263 3.05 8.54 -8.54
N TRP A 264 4.31 8.17 -8.35
CA TRP A 264 5.37 9.08 -7.97
C TRP A 264 5.62 10.18 -9.01
N MET A 265 5.61 9.80 -10.29
CA MET A 265 5.79 10.72 -11.42
C MET A 265 4.50 11.50 -11.79
N GLY A 266 3.40 11.35 -11.03
CA GLY A 266 2.11 11.97 -11.36
C GLY A 266 1.41 11.38 -12.60
N MET A 267 1.89 10.24 -13.11
CA MET A 267 1.41 9.59 -14.33
C MET A 267 0.32 8.53 -14.07
N ALA A 268 0.13 8.11 -12.82
CA ALA A 268 -0.89 7.10 -12.48
C ALA A 268 -2.30 7.67 -12.73
N PRO A 269 -3.18 6.95 -13.45
CA PRO A 269 -4.57 7.35 -13.63
C PRO A 269 -5.32 7.26 -12.29
N THR A 270 -5.29 8.33 -11.51
CA THR A 270 -6.16 8.48 -10.33
C THR A 270 -7.61 8.50 -10.83
N ALA A 271 -8.49 7.77 -10.15
CA ALA A 271 -9.92 7.64 -10.45
C ALA A 271 -10.34 6.69 -11.60
N MET A 272 -9.58 5.62 -11.87
CA MET A 272 -10.16 4.45 -12.55
C MET A 272 -10.44 3.37 -11.49
N GLY A 273 -11.70 3.27 -11.02
CA GLY A 273 -12.12 2.12 -10.22
C GLY A 273 -11.93 0.81 -10.99
N TRP A 274 -12.02 -0.35 -10.32
CA TRP A 274 -11.83 -1.69 -10.91
C TRP A 274 -12.57 -1.91 -12.25
N SER A 275 -13.72 -1.24 -12.43
CA SER A 275 -14.59 -1.35 -13.61
C SER A 275 -14.25 -0.36 -14.74
N GLY A 276 -13.36 0.62 -14.54
CA GLY A 276 -13.18 1.73 -15.50
C GLY A 276 -14.39 2.66 -15.61
N SER A 277 -15.43 2.43 -14.81
CA SER A 277 -16.65 3.22 -14.76
C SER A 277 -16.56 4.21 -13.61
N GLY A 278 -15.85 5.32 -13.83
CA GLY A 278 -16.08 6.54 -13.08
C GLY A 278 -17.25 7.28 -13.74
N ALA A 279 -18.38 7.36 -13.05
CA ALA A 279 -19.64 7.91 -13.57
C ALA A 279 -19.74 9.46 -13.46
N SER A 280 -18.63 10.18 -13.43
CA SER A 280 -18.66 11.62 -13.72
C SER A 280 -18.22 11.84 -15.17
N VAL A 281 -18.77 12.86 -15.82
CA VAL A 281 -18.60 13.20 -17.24
C VAL A 281 -17.12 13.47 -17.55
N VAL A 282 -16.33 12.40 -17.66
CA VAL A 282 -14.96 12.46 -18.14
C VAL A 282 -15.07 12.40 -19.65
N ASP A 283 -14.70 13.51 -20.32
CA ASP A 283 -14.61 13.60 -21.78
C ASP A 283 -14.10 12.27 -22.37
N LYS A 284 -14.75 11.79 -23.45
CA LYS A 284 -14.38 10.54 -24.15
C LYS A 284 -12.88 10.49 -24.42
N LYS A 285 -12.25 11.64 -24.71
CA LYS A 285 -10.79 11.78 -24.91
C LYS A 285 -9.99 11.47 -23.64
N VAL A 286 -10.39 12.02 -22.49
CA VAL A 286 -9.75 11.78 -21.19
C VAL A 286 -9.91 10.31 -20.76
N ARG A 287 -11.09 9.71 -20.96
CA ARG A 287 -11.32 8.29 -20.68
C ARG A 287 -10.42 7.39 -21.53
N LYS A 288 -10.29 7.68 -22.83
CA LYS A 288 -9.40 6.95 -23.75
C LYS A 288 -7.93 7.10 -23.35
N ARG A 289 -7.49 8.30 -22.97
CA ARG A 289 -6.12 8.55 -22.47
C ARG A 289 -5.84 7.75 -21.21
N ARG A 290 -6.73 7.81 -20.21
CA ARG A 290 -6.57 7.04 -18.96
C ARG A 290 -6.54 5.54 -19.20
N ARG A 291 -7.38 5.01 -20.11
CA ARG A 291 -7.37 3.58 -20.48
C ARG A 291 -6.06 3.19 -21.16
N ARG A 292 -5.52 4.02 -22.07
CA ARG A 292 -4.22 3.78 -22.69
C ARG A 292 -3.10 3.77 -21.65
N SER A 293 -3.05 4.75 -20.75
CA SER A 293 -2.09 4.78 -19.64
C SER A 293 -2.23 3.55 -18.75
N TRP A 294 -3.45 3.12 -18.45
CA TRP A 294 -3.69 1.90 -17.66
C TRP A 294 -3.11 0.65 -18.33
N TRP A 295 -3.39 0.43 -19.62
CA TRP A 295 -2.80 -0.68 -20.37
C TRP A 295 -1.28 -0.57 -20.53
N ALA A 296 -0.76 0.64 -20.72
CA ALA A 296 0.68 0.88 -20.79
C ALA A 296 1.37 0.49 -19.47
N LEU A 297 0.79 0.86 -18.31
CA LEU A 297 1.34 0.49 -17.00
C LEU A 297 1.31 -1.02 -16.77
N HIS A 298 0.24 -1.71 -17.16
CA HIS A 298 0.21 -3.18 -17.12
C HIS A 298 1.20 -3.81 -18.08
N GLY A 299 1.37 -3.26 -19.29
CA GLY A 299 2.38 -3.71 -20.25
C GLY A 299 3.80 -3.57 -19.70
N VAL A 300 4.12 -2.43 -19.08
CA VAL A 300 5.43 -2.20 -18.43
C VAL A 300 5.62 -3.14 -17.25
N ALA A 301 4.61 -3.33 -16.40
CA ALA A 301 4.68 -4.28 -15.29
C ALA A 301 4.89 -5.73 -15.76
N ALA A 302 4.18 -6.14 -16.81
CA ALA A 302 4.34 -7.46 -17.43
C ALA A 302 5.73 -7.63 -18.06
N ALA A 303 6.25 -6.61 -18.74
CA ALA A 303 7.61 -6.64 -19.29
C ALA A 303 8.67 -6.75 -18.19
N ALA A 304 8.56 -5.96 -17.11
CA ALA A 304 9.46 -6.02 -15.97
C ALA A 304 9.42 -7.41 -15.29
N ALA A 305 8.22 -7.94 -15.06
CA ALA A 305 8.05 -9.29 -14.52
C ALA A 305 8.61 -10.36 -15.47
N GLY A 306 8.39 -10.23 -16.79
CA GLY A 306 8.90 -11.16 -17.79
C GLY A 306 10.42 -11.20 -17.87
N ILE A 307 11.08 -10.04 -17.86
CA ILE A 307 12.55 -9.93 -17.83
C ILE A 307 13.12 -10.58 -16.57
N TRP A 308 12.50 -10.36 -15.42
CA TRP A 308 12.97 -10.97 -14.17
C TRP A 308 12.68 -12.47 -14.14
N ALA A 309 11.50 -12.90 -14.60
CA ALA A 309 11.13 -14.32 -14.68
C ALA A 309 12.06 -15.10 -15.62
N ALA A 310 12.53 -14.49 -16.71
CA ALA A 310 13.39 -15.15 -17.68
C ALA A 310 14.67 -15.71 -17.05
N GLY A 311 15.35 -14.93 -16.21
CA GLY A 311 16.53 -15.43 -15.48
C GLY A 311 16.15 -16.19 -14.21
N GLY A 312 15.28 -15.63 -13.37
CA GLY A 312 14.96 -16.22 -12.06
C GLY A 312 14.17 -17.53 -12.16
N LEU A 313 13.09 -17.56 -12.94
CA LEU A 313 12.28 -18.77 -13.10
C LEU A 313 12.72 -19.63 -14.29
N GLY A 314 13.29 -19.01 -15.33
CA GLY A 314 13.74 -19.73 -16.52
C GLY A 314 15.08 -20.45 -16.33
N ILE A 315 16.00 -19.88 -15.56
CA ILE A 315 17.33 -20.46 -15.31
C ILE A 315 17.47 -20.93 -13.86
N VAL A 316 17.30 -20.04 -12.88
CA VAL A 316 17.60 -20.35 -11.46
C VAL A 316 16.67 -21.43 -10.90
N ALA A 317 15.36 -21.32 -11.11
CA ALA A 317 14.39 -22.32 -10.66
C ALA A 317 14.61 -23.72 -11.29
N ARG A 318 15.37 -23.81 -12.39
CA ARG A 318 15.72 -25.06 -13.08
C ARG A 318 17.13 -25.56 -12.74
N GLY A 319 17.83 -24.92 -11.80
CA GLY A 319 19.19 -25.26 -11.41
C GLY A 319 19.34 -26.61 -10.69
N GLY A 320 18.24 -27.21 -10.23
CA GLY A 320 18.25 -28.53 -9.59
C GLY A 320 18.76 -28.53 -8.15
N LEU A 321 18.91 -29.75 -7.61
CA LEU A 321 19.42 -29.99 -6.27
C LEU A 321 20.92 -29.70 -6.21
N THR A 322 21.35 -28.99 -5.17
CA THR A 322 22.77 -28.94 -4.78
C THR A 322 23.17 -30.25 -4.11
N GLU A 323 24.31 -30.82 -4.52
CA GLU A 323 24.84 -32.07 -3.96
C GLU A 323 25.91 -31.82 -2.87
N GLY A 324 26.37 -32.89 -2.24
CA GLY A 324 27.46 -32.85 -1.26
C GLY A 324 27.06 -32.28 0.10
N TRP A 325 28.04 -31.79 0.85
CA TRP A 325 27.83 -31.25 2.19
C TRP A 325 26.94 -30.00 2.18
N VAL A 326 27.11 -29.12 1.18
CA VAL A 326 26.30 -27.91 1.01
C VAL A 326 24.83 -28.26 0.74
N GLY A 327 24.56 -29.31 -0.06
CA GLY A 327 23.21 -29.81 -0.27
C GLY A 327 22.52 -30.24 1.03
N LYS A 328 23.23 -31.00 1.88
CA LYS A 328 22.71 -31.43 3.19
C LYS A 328 22.43 -30.26 4.12
N LEU A 329 23.28 -29.24 4.10
CA LEU A 329 23.07 -28.02 4.85
C LEU A 329 21.78 -27.31 4.43
N TYR A 330 21.54 -27.20 3.12
CA TYR A 330 20.29 -26.65 2.61
C TYR A 330 19.08 -27.49 3.02
N ASP A 331 19.22 -28.81 2.97
CA ASP A 331 18.17 -29.72 3.42
C ASP A 331 17.80 -29.52 4.89
N ASP A 332 18.80 -29.33 5.75
CA ASP A 332 18.61 -29.05 7.17
C ASP A 332 17.92 -27.70 7.37
N LEU A 333 18.27 -26.66 6.60
CA LEU A 333 17.58 -25.36 6.65
C LEU A 333 16.11 -25.50 6.27
N PHE A 334 15.80 -26.14 5.13
CA PHE A 334 14.42 -26.31 4.66
C PHE A 334 13.59 -27.20 5.58
N SER A 335 14.19 -28.17 6.27
CA SER A 335 13.49 -29.02 7.25
C SER A 335 12.90 -28.24 8.44
N ARG A 336 13.41 -27.03 8.72
CA ARG A 336 12.92 -26.18 9.82
C ARG A 336 11.71 -25.35 9.44
N ILE A 337 11.33 -25.34 8.17
CA ILE A 337 10.16 -24.61 7.70
C ILE A 337 8.96 -25.57 7.79
N PRO A 338 7.96 -25.32 8.66
CA PRO A 338 6.86 -26.25 8.93
C PRO A 338 5.90 -26.47 7.74
N LEU A 339 6.16 -25.82 6.60
CA LEU A 339 5.39 -25.93 5.36
C LEU A 339 6.23 -26.55 4.21
N CYS A 340 7.41 -27.12 4.51
CA CYS A 340 8.39 -27.65 3.56
C CYS A 340 8.94 -29.03 3.95
#